data_AF-A0A514LJ58-F1
#
_entry.id   AF-A0A514LJ58-F1
#
_cell.length_a   1.000
_cell.length_b   1.000
_cell.length_c   1.000
_cell.angle_alpha   90.00
_cell.angle_beta   90.00
_cell.angle_gamma   90.00
#
_symmetry.space_group_name_H-M   'P 1'
#
loop_
_entity.id
_entity.type
_entity.pdbx_description
1 polymer ?
#
loop_
_entity_poly.entity_id
_entity_poly.type
_entity_poly.pdbx_seq_one_letter_code
_entity_poly.pdbx_strand_id
1 'polypeptide(L)'
;MVQTHQQRFELVEEAKSGWDEEAFLKRYSEILNKYDYIVGDWGHQQLRLRGFFHDNHKKANVDTKASTIYDYLYEYCNFDCPYFILKNVT
;
A
#
# COMPACT_ATOMS: atom_id res chain seq x y z
N MET A 1 -4.74 -7.27 -11.09
CA MET A 1 -4.17 -8.23 -10.12
C MET A 1 -2.69 -8.35 -10.41
N VAL A 2 -1.85 -8.23 -9.38
CA VAL A 2 -0.39 -8.39 -9.45
C VAL A 2 0.01 -9.52 -8.52
N GLN A 3 1.00 -10.30 -8.94
CA GLN A 3 1.48 -11.45 -8.17
C GLN A 3 2.95 -11.27 -7.83
N THR A 4 3.27 -11.44 -6.55
CA THR A 4 4.66 -11.63 -6.09
C THR A 4 4.94 -13.12 -5.96
N HIS A 5 6.17 -13.50 -5.58
CA HIS A 5 6.53 -14.92 -5.39
C HIS A 5 5.60 -15.68 -4.44
N GLN A 6 5.02 -15.01 -3.43
CA GLN A 6 4.23 -15.66 -2.38
C GLN A 6 2.82 -15.07 -2.19
N GLN A 7 2.55 -13.88 -2.71
CA GLN A 7 1.32 -13.16 -2.43
C GLN A 7 0.64 -12.71 -3.74
N ARG A 8 -0.69 -12.67 -3.72
CA ARG A 8 -1.51 -12.10 -4.77
C ARG A 8 -2.15 -10.82 -4.27
N PHE A 9 -2.06 -9.77 -5.05
CA PHE A 9 -2.63 -8.49 -4.73
C PHE A 9 -3.63 -8.03 -5.79
N GLU A 10 -4.70 -7.43 -5.33
CA GLU A 10 -5.70 -6.75 -6.15
C GLU A 10 -5.53 -5.24 -5.97
N LEU A 11 -5.54 -4.50 -7.09
CA LEU A 11 -5.58 -3.05 -7.06
C LEU A 11 -7.00 -2.62 -6.67
N VAL A 12 -7.13 -2.03 -5.49
CA VAL A 12 -8.42 -1.57 -4.96
C VAL A 12 -8.71 -0.14 -5.39
N GLU A 13 -7.69 0.71 -5.33
CA GLU A 13 -7.80 2.13 -5.65
C GLU A 13 -6.46 2.64 -6.18
N GLU A 14 -6.52 3.58 -7.11
CA GLU A 14 -5.38 4.42 -7.46
C GLU A 14 -5.82 5.87 -7.67
N ALA A 15 -4.87 6.78 -7.48
CA ALA A 15 -5.02 8.18 -7.85
C ALA A 15 -3.88 8.60 -8.79
N LYS A 16 -4.22 9.39 -9.81
CA LYS A 16 -3.28 10.05 -10.73
C LYS A 16 -2.35 9.09 -11.46
N SER A 17 -2.86 7.92 -11.83
CA SER A 17 -2.05 6.87 -12.48
C SER A 17 -0.82 6.51 -11.64
N GLY A 18 -0.97 6.49 -10.32
CA GLY A 18 0.10 6.17 -9.38
C GLY A 18 0.48 4.70 -9.40
N TRP A 19 -0.36 3.81 -9.95
CA TRP A 19 -0.03 2.40 -10.06
C TRP A 19 1.03 2.15 -11.15
N ASP A 20 2.14 1.55 -10.75
CA ASP A 20 3.18 1.04 -11.63
C ASP A 20 3.63 -0.33 -11.09
N GLU A 21 3.31 -1.37 -11.84
CA GLU A 21 3.58 -2.75 -11.46
C GLU A 21 5.08 -3.04 -11.35
N GLU A 22 5.90 -2.52 -12.27
CA GLU A 22 7.34 -2.74 -12.27
C GLU A 22 7.98 -2.06 -11.05
N ALA A 23 7.60 -0.81 -10.78
CA ALA A 23 8.07 -0.05 -9.63
C ALA A 23 7.67 -0.73 -8.31
N PHE A 24 6.42 -1.21 -8.22
CA PHE A 24 5.95 -1.96 -7.06
C PHE A 24 6.78 -3.22 -6.83
N LEU A 25 6.91 -4.08 -7.85
CA LEU A 25 7.66 -5.34 -7.75
C LEU A 25 9.13 -5.11 -7.38
N LYS A 26 9.75 -4.06 -7.93
CA LYS A 26 11.13 -3.67 -7.61
C LYS A 26 11.30 -3.19 -6.17
N ARG A 27 10.30 -2.51 -5.61
CA ARG A 27 10.35 -1.95 -4.25
C ARG A 27 9.85 -2.91 -3.17
N TYR A 28 9.09 -3.92 -3.57
CA TYR A 28 8.46 -4.91 -2.70
C TYR A 28 9.49 -5.65 -1.85
N SER A 29 9.10 -5.99 -0.62
CA SER A 29 9.91 -6.78 0.30
C SER A 29 9.00 -7.77 1.03
N GLU A 30 9.50 -8.98 1.27
CA GLU A 30 8.76 -10.05 1.96
C GLU A 30 8.28 -9.66 3.36
N ILE A 31 8.90 -8.65 4.00
CA ILE A 31 8.41 -8.09 5.27
C ILE A 31 6.98 -7.54 5.15
N LEU A 32 6.53 -7.23 3.94
CA LEU A 32 5.18 -6.75 3.65
C LEU A 32 4.14 -7.88 3.58
N ASN A 33 4.56 -9.15 3.47
CA ASN A 33 3.65 -10.31 3.37
C ASN A 33 2.70 -10.45 4.57
N LYS A 34 3.05 -9.84 5.71
CA LYS A 34 2.23 -9.89 6.92
C LYS A 34 1.02 -8.95 6.89
N TYR A 35 0.94 -8.01 5.94
CA TYR A 35 -0.11 -6.99 5.91
C TYR A 35 -1.22 -7.37 4.93
N ASP A 36 -2.44 -6.94 5.26
CA ASP A 36 -3.63 -7.18 4.45
C ASP A 36 -3.75 -6.18 3.29
N TYR A 37 -3.17 -4.99 3.47
CA TYR A 37 -3.14 -3.92 2.48
C TYR A 37 -1.72 -3.36 2.34
N ILE A 38 -1.39 -2.94 1.12
CA ILE A 38 -0.16 -2.19 0.84
C ILE A 38 -0.55 -0.90 0.15
N VAL A 39 -0.16 0.22 0.74
CA VAL A 39 -0.28 1.53 0.15
C VAL A 39 1.05 1.88 -0.47
N GLY A 40 1.02 2.25 -1.75
CA GLY A 40 2.14 2.84 -2.45
C GLY A 40 1.89 4.32 -2.67
N ASP A 41 2.83 5.17 -2.28
CA ASP A 41 2.73 6.61 -2.48
C ASP A 41 4.04 7.17 -3.05
N TRP A 42 3.92 8.24 -3.85
CA TRP A 42 5.05 8.82 -4.57
C TRP A 42 5.53 10.12 -3.91
N GLY A 43 6.36 9.98 -2.88
CA GLY A 43 7.03 11.11 -2.23
C GLY A 43 8.34 11.49 -2.95
N HIS A 44 8.49 12.74 -3.37
CA HIS A 44 9.70 13.21 -4.08
C HIS A 44 10.13 12.30 -5.26
N GLN A 45 9.16 11.81 -6.04
CA GLN A 45 9.36 10.86 -7.16
C GLN A 45 9.93 9.49 -6.76
N GLN A 46 9.92 9.15 -5.47
CA GLN A 46 10.32 7.83 -4.98
C GLN A 46 9.10 7.08 -4.45
N LEU A 47 8.94 5.84 -4.90
CA LEU A 47 7.89 4.96 -4.41
C LEU A 47 8.19 4.51 -2.98
N ARG A 48 7.27 4.82 -2.07
CA ARG A 48 7.24 4.33 -0.69
C ARG A 48 6.15 3.28 -0.58
N LEU A 49 6.45 2.16 0.06
CA LEU A 49 5.47 1.11 0.35
C LEU A 49 5.24 1.04 1.86
N ARG A 50 3.98 1.11 2.26
CA ARG A 50 3.54 1.03 3.65
C ARG A 50 2.48 -0.06 3.77
N GLY A 51 2.62 -0.91 4.78
CA GLY A 51 1.68 -2.00 5.04
C GLY A 51 0.65 -1.62 6.10
N PHE A 52 -0.60 -2.05 5.87
CA PHE A 52 -1.73 -1.87 6.77
C PHE A 52 -2.46 -3.19 6.97
N PHE A 53 -2.98 -3.40 8.16
CA PHE A 53 -3.84 -4.51 8.50
C PHE A 53 -5.31 -4.12 8.35
N HIS A 54 -6.17 -5.11 8.18
CA HIS A 54 -7.58 -4.97 8.50
C HIS A 54 -7.76 -4.43 9.93
N ASP A 55 -8.72 -3.52 10.11
CA ASP A 55 -9.10 -2.90 11.39
C ASP A 55 -9.29 -3.85 12.59
N ASN A 56 -9.80 -5.07 12.38
CA ASN A 56 -10.00 -6.06 13.47
C ASN A 56 -8.84 -7.07 13.58
N HIS A 57 -7.76 -6.88 12.84
CA HIS A 57 -6.61 -7.76 12.90
C HIS A 57 -5.91 -7.63 14.28
N LYS A 58 -5.61 -8.75 14.94
CA LYS A 58 -5.08 -8.77 16.31
C LYS A 58 -3.74 -8.05 16.49
N LYS A 59 -2.98 -7.87 15.41
CA LYS A 59 -1.69 -7.15 15.40
C LYS A 59 -1.78 -5.71 14.88
N ALA A 60 -2.98 -5.22 14.57
CA ALA A 60 -3.16 -3.86 14.11
C ALA A 60 -2.99 -2.88 15.28
N ASN A 61 -2.00 -2.00 15.15
CA ASN A 61 -1.93 -0.79 15.97
C ASN A 61 -2.78 0.29 15.27
N VAL A 62 -3.14 1.36 15.97
CA VAL A 62 -4.01 2.42 15.43
C VAL A 62 -3.51 2.91 14.05
N ASP A 63 -2.21 3.22 13.95
CA ASP A 63 -1.60 3.79 12.74
C ASP A 63 -1.39 2.78 11.59
N THR A 64 -1.71 1.51 11.80
CA THR A 64 -1.58 0.44 10.81
C THR A 64 -2.92 -0.19 10.46
N LYS A 65 -4.04 0.46 10.78
CA LYS A 65 -5.38 0.02 10.37
C LYS A 65 -5.73 0.50 8.98
N ALA A 66 -6.51 -0.29 8.25
CA ALA A 66 -7.02 0.09 6.95
C ALA A 66 -7.83 1.40 7.01
N SER A 67 -8.57 1.62 8.10
CA SER A 67 -9.31 2.87 8.34
C SER A 67 -8.44 4.13 8.35
N THR A 68 -7.14 4.02 8.69
CA THR A 68 -6.22 5.16 8.79
C THR A 68 -5.38 5.35 7.52
N ILE A 69 -5.68 4.63 6.44
CA ILE A 69 -4.95 4.77 5.16
C ILE A 69 -5.08 6.18 4.58
N TYR A 70 -6.29 6.74 4.57
CA TYR A 70 -6.49 8.09 4.04
C TYR A 70 -5.87 9.16 4.93
N ASP A 71 -5.85 8.96 6.25
CA ASP A 71 -5.13 9.84 7.18
C ASP A 71 -3.63 9.80 6.88
N TYR A 72 -3.06 8.61 6.69
CA TYR A 72 -1.67 8.45 6.28
C TYR A 72 -1.37 9.14 4.95
N LEU A 73 -2.23 8.98 3.94
CA LEU A 73 -2.06 9.67 2.66
C LEU A 73 -2.13 11.18 2.85
N TYR A 74 -3.07 11.69 3.63
CA TYR A 74 -3.21 13.13 3.88
C TYR A 74 -1.98 13.73 4.60
N GLU A 75 -1.42 12.99 5.57
CA GLU A 75 -0.27 13.45 6.36
C GLU A 75 1.06 13.33 5.60
N TYR A 76 1.25 12.27 4.80
CA TYR A 76 2.55 11.93 4.22
C TYR A 76 2.61 12.07 2.70
N CYS A 77 1.51 11.89 1.99
CA CYS A 77 1.40 12.11 0.55
C CYS A 77 1.00 13.60 0.39
N ASN A 78 1.98 14.46 0.08
CA ASN A 78 1.76 15.89 -0.13
C ASN A 78 0.56 16.16 -1.07
N PHE A 79 0.05 17.40 -1.09
CA PHE A 79 -1.03 17.77 -1.99
C PHE A 79 -0.74 17.31 -3.42
N ASP A 80 -1.73 16.65 -4.05
CA ASP A 80 -1.65 16.19 -5.43
C ASP A 80 -0.68 15.00 -5.68
N CYS A 81 -0.26 14.29 -4.64
CA CYS A 81 0.63 13.14 -4.69
C CYS A 81 -0.05 11.88 -5.30
N PRO A 82 0.56 11.23 -6.31
CA PRO A 82 0.06 9.96 -6.83
C PRO A 82 0.18 8.84 -5.79
N TYR A 83 -0.81 7.95 -5.75
CA TYR A 83 -0.79 6.78 -4.87
C TYR A 83 -1.60 5.62 -5.43
N PHE A 84 -1.43 4.46 -4.82
CA PHE A 84 -2.26 3.27 -5.04
C PHE A 84 -2.46 2.49 -3.75
N ILE A 85 -3.54 1.71 -3.70
CA ILE A 85 -3.88 0.82 -2.60
C ILE A 85 -4.08 -0.58 -3.17
N LEU A 86 -3.25 -1.51 -2.71
CA LEU A 86 -3.36 -2.93 -3.00
C LEU A 86 -3.95 -3.66 -1.80
N LYS A 87 -4.81 -4.64 -2.07
CA LYS A 87 -5.30 -5.61 -1.08
C LYS A 87 -4.69 -6.97 -1.35
N ASN A 88 -4.17 -7.60 -0.31
CA ASN A 88 -3.74 -8.97 -0.35
C ASN A 88 -4.97 -9.91 -0.43
N VAL A 89 -4.98 -10.78 -1.42
CA VAL A 89 -6.06 -11.74 -1.71
C VAL A 89 -5.55 -13.18 -1.74
N THR A 90 -4.41 -13.41 -1.10
CA THR A 90 -3.81 -14.74 -0.95
C THR A 90 -4.65 -15.65 -0.08
#